data_AF-A0A8C9NPH7-F1
#
_entry.id   AF-A0A8C9NPH7-F1
#
_cell.length_a   1.000
_cell.length_b   1.000
_cell.length_c   1.000
_cell.angle_alpha   90.00
_cell.angle_beta   90.00
_cell.angle_gamma   90.00
#
_symmetry.space_group_name_H-M   'P 1'
#
loop_
_entity.id
_entity.type
_entity.pdbx_description
1 polymer ?
#
loop_
_entity_poly.entity_id
_entity_poly.type
_entity_poly.pdbx_seq_one_letter_code
_entity_poly.pdbx_strand_id
1 'polypeptide(L)'
;MRRQDPSGRPERCRKEQHRVVEVIARPVSPVLYPASPVLCTRAPGAIPARAISGGANTETKQMEKITHLEALMFSAVLESCVDQLTILGYIMPVPHKDKTDINHVCATAEKEVYPIFFFFFYCCVPFLPGRQYASDVITVTIKKMEELGTFSSLTDANEREKARKGKFYDILIRSVLCSVLPCLNAESHSHSVHVQKEIKHNKLQETTAIVDTENNYMKKNTDLQIQLTQKKCSSAENALEKEIQNLKSKIDEEIQLHMETENFLMQEYQKVKEKLEYWIEKYQKDTAAKDEELDDLRALKAENLETMQRFAKEVRHQHLNVQPCKTALGLSLPHFQVQAWWKGTMVRRFLGPYQELEKYLKGKGEKETGKEKSGAKKKRAK
;
A
#
# COMPACT_ATOMS: atom_id res chain seq x y z
N MET A 1 18.66 -42.96 -48.31
CA MET A 1 18.36 -41.62 -47.73
C MET A 1 17.26 -41.77 -46.70
N ARG A 2 17.30 -41.04 -45.58
CA ARG A 2 16.35 -41.22 -44.46
C ARG A 2 14.94 -40.81 -44.88
N ARG A 3 13.96 -41.65 -44.56
CA ARG A 3 12.55 -41.26 -44.39
C ARG A 3 12.30 -41.01 -42.91
N GLN A 4 11.46 -40.03 -42.59
CA GLN A 4 10.70 -39.98 -41.34
C GLN A 4 9.25 -39.68 -41.71
N ASP A 5 8.34 -40.46 -41.16
CA ASP A 5 6.89 -40.29 -41.27
C ASP A 5 6.32 -39.74 -39.95
N PRO A 6 5.08 -39.20 -39.93
CA PRO A 6 4.66 -38.22 -38.93
C PRO A 6 3.79 -38.77 -37.79
N SER A 7 3.94 -38.16 -36.62
CA SER A 7 2.96 -38.06 -35.53
C SER A 7 3.40 -36.91 -34.59
N GLY A 8 2.57 -36.26 -33.79
CA GLY A 8 1.11 -36.29 -33.64
C GLY A 8 0.66 -34.99 -32.94
N ARG A 9 -0.64 -34.66 -33.00
CA ARG A 9 -1.22 -33.41 -32.48
C ARG A 9 -1.16 -33.35 -30.94
N PRO A 10 -0.96 -32.18 -30.30
CA PRO A 10 -1.05 -32.05 -28.84
C PRO A 10 -2.50 -32.09 -28.36
N GLU A 11 -2.77 -32.78 -27.26
CA GLU A 11 -4.12 -32.92 -26.70
C GLU A 11 -4.23 -32.46 -25.22
N ARG A 12 -4.83 -31.28 -25.07
CA ARG A 12 -5.84 -30.84 -24.08
C ARG A 12 -5.72 -31.14 -22.55
N CYS A 13 -6.16 -30.11 -21.81
CA CYS A 13 -6.86 -30.15 -20.50
C CYS A 13 -6.08 -30.24 -19.16
N ARG A 14 -5.76 -29.05 -18.64
CA ARG A 14 -6.47 -28.45 -17.48
C ARG A 14 -6.78 -29.36 -16.27
N LYS A 15 -5.87 -29.35 -15.29
CA LYS A 15 -6.14 -29.29 -13.84
C LYS A 15 -4.84 -28.91 -13.12
N GLU A 16 -4.86 -27.80 -12.40
CA GLU A 16 -4.39 -27.73 -11.01
C GLU A 16 -4.88 -26.42 -10.37
N GLN A 17 -5.51 -26.52 -9.20
CA GLN A 17 -5.80 -25.37 -8.33
C GLN A 17 -5.03 -25.58 -7.02
N HIS A 18 -4.71 -24.47 -6.34
CA HIS A 18 -4.11 -24.42 -5.00
C HIS A 18 -2.68 -25.01 -4.85
N ARG A 19 -1.67 -24.12 -4.86
CA ARG A 19 -1.18 -23.56 -3.58
C ARG A 19 -0.39 -22.26 -3.75
N VAL A 20 -0.52 -21.40 -2.75
CA VAL A 20 0.16 -20.11 -2.63
C VAL A 20 1.61 -20.32 -2.16
N VAL A 21 2.56 -19.62 -2.79
CA VAL A 21 3.91 -19.32 -2.31
C VAL A 21 4.13 -17.86 -2.74
N GLU A 22 4.04 -16.83 -1.89
CA GLU A 22 4.82 -16.49 -0.68
C GLU A 22 6.19 -15.84 -1.02
N VAL A 23 6.56 -14.83 -0.21
CA VAL A 23 7.78 -13.98 -0.29
C VAL A 23 7.73 -13.00 -1.50
N ILE A 24 7.97 -11.68 -1.39
CA ILE A 24 8.87 -10.94 -0.50
C ILE A 24 8.20 -9.68 0.10
N ALA A 25 8.12 -9.63 1.43
CA ALA A 25 8.17 -8.39 2.20
C ALA A 25 8.93 -8.67 3.52
N ARG A 26 10.12 -8.07 3.69
CA ARG A 26 10.91 -8.19 4.93
C ARG A 26 10.80 -6.90 5.73
N PRO A 27 10.36 -6.92 7.00
CA PRO A 27 10.70 -5.90 7.96
C PRO A 27 12.13 -6.16 8.48
N VAL A 28 12.95 -5.10 8.57
CA VAL A 28 14.29 -5.16 9.17
C VAL A 28 14.21 -4.61 10.59
N SER A 29 14.45 -5.46 11.58
CA SER A 29 14.62 -5.05 12.99
C SER A 29 15.99 -4.41 13.22
N PRO A 30 16.09 -3.39 14.09
CA PRO A 30 17.33 -3.06 14.79
C PRO A 30 17.25 -3.48 16.25
N VAL A 31 18.24 -4.26 16.70
CA VAL A 31 18.58 -4.46 18.12
C VAL A 31 19.88 -3.72 18.37
N LEU A 32 19.97 -2.90 19.44
CA LEU A 32 21.09 -2.81 20.40
C LEU A 32 21.01 -1.52 21.26
N TYR A 33 21.01 -1.72 22.58
CA TYR A 33 21.48 -0.77 23.60
C TYR A 33 23.02 -0.86 23.68
N PRO A 34 23.80 0.15 24.16
CA PRO A 34 23.81 0.49 25.60
C PRO A 34 24.22 1.94 26.02
N ALA A 35 24.22 2.13 27.35
CA ALA A 35 24.98 3.10 28.16
C ALA A 35 24.48 4.56 28.35
N SER A 36 23.94 4.80 29.56
CA SER A 36 23.97 6.09 30.32
C SER A 36 25.42 6.44 30.76
N PRO A 37 25.76 7.59 31.41
CA PRO A 37 24.89 8.49 32.23
C PRO A 37 25.23 10.02 32.23
N VAL A 38 24.61 10.76 33.19
CA VAL A 38 25.11 11.94 33.96
C VAL A 38 24.35 13.28 33.81
N LEU A 39 23.53 13.58 34.84
CA LEU A 39 23.31 14.86 35.57
C LEU A 39 22.90 16.17 34.81
N CYS A 40 22.18 17.14 35.38
CA CYS A 40 21.48 17.26 36.68
C CYS A 40 20.46 18.43 36.65
N THR A 41 19.32 18.29 37.32
CA THR A 41 18.65 19.45 37.98
C THR A 41 17.96 18.97 39.26
N ARG A 42 18.49 19.42 40.41
CA ARG A 42 17.96 19.15 41.75
C ARG A 42 17.36 20.44 42.31
N ALA A 43 16.11 20.41 42.75
CA ALA A 43 15.47 21.54 43.41
C ALA A 43 16.10 21.84 44.79
N PRO A 44 16.27 23.11 45.20
CA PRO A 44 16.63 23.47 46.56
C PRO A 44 15.40 23.40 47.49
N GLY A 45 15.57 22.78 48.66
CA GLY A 45 14.54 22.74 49.71
C GLY A 45 14.59 23.93 50.67
N ALA A 46 13.53 24.08 51.48
CA ALA A 46 13.41 25.10 52.51
C ALA A 46 14.04 24.65 53.86
N ILE A 47 14.67 25.59 54.58
CA ILE A 47 14.96 25.54 56.03
C ILE A 47 14.89 26.98 56.62
N PRO A 48 14.88 27.22 57.95
CA PRO A 48 13.65 27.71 58.59
C PRO A 48 13.80 29.07 59.32
N ALA A 49 12.66 29.64 59.76
CA ALA A 49 12.65 30.83 60.62
C ALA A 49 12.97 30.49 62.08
N ARG A 50 13.80 31.32 62.72
CA ARG A 50 14.23 31.20 64.12
C ARG A 50 13.58 32.29 64.95
N ALA A 51 12.82 31.93 65.98
CA ALA A 51 12.18 32.89 66.88
C ALA A 51 13.20 33.51 67.85
N ILE A 52 13.02 34.80 68.16
CA ILE A 52 13.69 35.50 69.26
C ILE A 52 12.61 36.24 70.05
N SER A 53 12.45 35.91 71.33
CA SER A 53 11.60 36.65 72.27
C SER A 53 12.49 37.36 73.29
N GLY A 54 12.48 38.69 73.26
CA GLY A 54 13.08 39.54 74.31
C GLY A 54 11.98 40.11 75.20
N GLY A 55 12.27 40.25 76.49
CA GLY A 55 11.42 40.97 77.44
C GLY A 55 12.26 41.76 78.44
N ALA A 56 11.68 42.85 78.97
CA ALA A 56 12.19 43.55 80.15
C ALA A 56 11.09 44.47 80.72
N ASN A 57 10.83 44.35 82.02
CA ASN A 57 10.12 45.37 82.81
C ASN A 57 11.17 46.24 83.52
N THR A 58 10.88 47.52 83.77
CA THR A 58 11.65 48.35 84.70
C THR A 58 10.72 49.28 85.50
N GLU A 59 10.69 49.10 86.82
CA GLU A 59 9.98 50.00 87.73
C GLU A 59 10.79 51.25 88.08
N THR A 60 10.06 52.27 88.54
CA THR A 60 10.55 53.60 88.92
C THR A 60 11.33 53.60 90.24
N LYS A 61 12.34 54.47 90.37
CA LYS A 61 12.94 54.82 91.67
C LYS A 61 12.81 56.34 91.93
N GLN A 62 12.23 56.69 93.08
CA GLN A 62 12.21 58.08 93.56
C GLN A 62 13.65 58.49 93.93
N MET A 63 14.05 59.73 93.62
CA MET A 63 15.40 60.22 93.93
C MET A 63 15.45 60.95 95.28
N GLU A 64 16.54 60.70 96.01
CA GLU A 64 16.85 61.32 97.29
C GLU A 64 17.04 62.84 97.15
N LYS A 65 16.82 63.58 98.25
CA LYS A 65 17.04 65.03 98.28
C LYS A 65 18.55 65.29 98.21
N ILE A 66 18.96 66.04 97.20
CA ILE A 66 20.36 66.40 96.94
C ILE A 66 20.86 67.25 98.12
N THR A 67 22.07 67.00 98.64
CA THR A 67 22.63 67.81 99.73
C THR A 67 23.00 69.21 99.24
N HIS A 68 23.01 70.21 100.13
CA HIS A 68 23.27 71.60 99.73
C HIS A 68 24.64 71.79 99.03
N LEU A 69 25.66 71.00 99.39
CA LEU A 69 26.96 71.05 98.74
C LEU A 69 26.93 70.45 97.32
N GLU A 70 26.22 69.33 97.15
CA GLU A 70 26.01 68.72 95.83
C GLU A 70 25.15 69.60 94.93
N ALA A 71 24.12 70.26 95.48
CA ALA A 71 23.29 71.21 94.75
C ALA A 71 24.14 72.37 94.19
N LEU A 72 25.03 72.97 95.00
CA LEU A 72 25.98 73.99 94.54
C LEU A 72 26.94 73.47 93.46
N MET A 73 27.50 72.27 93.63
CA MET A 73 28.40 71.67 92.63
C MET A 73 27.67 71.41 91.30
N PHE A 74 26.45 70.86 91.35
CA PHE A 74 25.65 70.62 90.15
C PHE A 74 25.17 71.93 89.52
N SER A 75 24.86 72.97 90.31
CA SER A 75 24.47 74.28 89.77
C SER A 75 25.63 74.89 88.99
N ALA A 76 26.84 74.93 89.54
CA ALA A 76 28.03 75.42 88.82
C ALA A 76 28.32 74.65 87.51
N VAL A 77 28.08 73.33 87.49
CA VAL A 77 28.19 72.51 86.27
C VAL A 77 27.10 72.85 85.25
N LEU A 78 25.86 73.02 85.70
CA LEU A 78 24.73 73.39 84.83
C LEU A 78 24.85 74.84 84.32
N GLU A 79 25.38 75.78 85.11
CA GLU A 79 25.75 77.13 84.68
C GLU A 79 26.78 77.07 83.57
N SER A 80 27.86 76.29 83.76
CA SER A 80 28.84 76.05 82.69
C SER A 80 28.22 75.46 81.42
N CYS A 81 27.21 74.59 81.54
CA CYS A 81 26.44 74.10 80.39
C CYS A 81 25.60 75.21 79.71
N VAL A 82 25.01 76.14 80.48
CA VAL A 82 24.29 77.30 79.94
C VAL A 82 25.25 78.26 79.25
N ASP A 83 26.45 78.49 79.80
CA ASP A 83 27.50 79.30 79.18
C ASP A 83 28.02 78.66 77.89
N GLN A 84 28.27 77.35 77.89
CA GLN A 84 28.66 76.60 76.68
C GLN A 84 27.58 76.64 75.60
N LEU A 85 26.30 76.47 75.98
CA LEU A 85 25.18 76.66 75.06
C LEU A 85 25.14 78.10 74.55
N THR A 86 25.38 79.09 75.41
CA THR A 86 25.42 80.52 75.07
C THR A 86 26.51 80.81 74.03
N ILE A 87 27.74 80.35 74.26
CA ILE A 87 28.87 80.42 73.32
C ILE A 87 28.52 79.74 71.98
N LEU A 88 27.90 78.55 72.01
CA LEU A 88 27.46 77.86 70.79
C LEU A 88 26.43 78.65 69.98
N GLY A 89 25.64 79.52 70.63
CA GLY A 89 24.70 80.44 69.96
C GLY A 89 25.36 81.69 69.37
N TYR A 90 26.51 82.12 69.89
CA TYR A 90 27.31 83.16 69.26
C TYR A 90 28.08 82.63 68.03
N ILE A 91 28.46 81.35 68.03
CA ILE A 91 29.10 80.67 66.89
C ILE A 91 28.07 80.33 65.79
N MET A 92 26.82 80.04 66.15
CA MET A 92 25.70 79.86 65.23
C MET A 92 24.61 80.93 65.45
N PRO A 93 24.79 82.16 64.93
CA PRO A 93 23.83 83.24 65.12
C PRO A 93 22.46 82.92 64.53
N VAL A 94 21.40 83.35 65.21
CA VAL A 94 20.03 83.29 64.70
C VAL A 94 19.91 84.23 63.49
N PRO A 95 19.49 83.75 62.29
CA PRO A 95 19.24 84.65 61.17
C PRO A 95 18.10 85.62 61.54
N HIS A 96 18.33 86.92 61.33
CA HIS A 96 17.37 87.95 61.70
C HIS A 96 16.07 87.77 60.91
N LYS A 97 14.93 87.92 61.60
CA LYS A 97 13.63 87.38 61.18
C LYS A 97 12.87 88.32 60.23
N ASP A 98 13.50 88.68 59.11
CA ASP A 98 12.82 89.45 58.06
C ASP A 98 11.92 88.53 57.23
N LYS A 99 10.64 88.90 57.21
CA LYS A 99 9.56 88.11 56.59
C LYS A 99 9.43 88.50 55.12
N THR A 100 9.85 87.63 54.19
CA THR A 100 9.17 87.48 52.88
C THR A 100 9.63 86.22 52.14
N ASP A 101 8.65 85.55 51.53
CA ASP A 101 8.70 84.47 50.52
C ASP A 101 9.98 83.65 50.27
N ILE A 102 10.05 82.50 50.95
CA ILE A 102 11.01 81.41 50.67
C ILE A 102 10.62 80.60 49.39
N ASN A 103 9.47 80.88 48.77
CA ASN A 103 8.93 80.10 47.65
C ASN A 103 9.48 80.49 46.25
N HIS A 104 10.38 81.47 46.12
CA HIS A 104 10.81 81.97 44.80
C HIS A 104 12.28 81.67 44.40
N VAL A 105 13.15 81.18 45.30
CA VAL A 105 14.60 81.01 45.00
C VAL A 105 15.01 79.53 44.88
N CYS A 106 14.23 78.74 44.14
CA CYS A 106 14.59 77.38 43.72
C CYS A 106 14.52 77.20 42.18
N ALA A 107 14.46 78.32 41.44
CA ALA A 107 14.27 78.35 39.99
C ALA A 107 15.30 79.24 39.26
N THR A 108 16.55 79.29 39.74
CA THR A 108 17.76 79.70 38.98
C THR A 108 18.99 79.63 39.88
N ALA A 109 19.85 78.62 39.69
CA ALA A 109 21.29 78.68 39.95
C ALA A 109 21.94 77.35 39.53
N GLU A 110 22.66 77.37 38.40
CA GLU A 110 23.57 76.28 38.09
C GLU A 110 24.85 76.38 38.93
N LYS A 111 25.40 75.21 39.26
CA LYS A 111 26.84 74.89 39.38
C LYS A 111 27.71 75.63 40.40
N GLU A 112 28.30 74.78 41.25
CA GLU A 112 29.62 74.91 41.89
C GLU A 112 29.74 75.97 42.99
N VAL A 113 30.31 75.55 44.13
CA VAL A 113 30.49 76.34 45.37
C VAL A 113 29.17 76.80 46.01
N TYR A 114 28.62 75.95 46.89
CA TYR A 114 28.13 76.28 48.27
C TYR A 114 27.34 75.12 48.93
N PRO A 115 27.76 73.82 48.81
CA PRO A 115 27.09 72.76 49.57
C PRO A 115 27.18 73.00 51.07
N ILE A 116 28.29 73.59 51.55
CA ILE A 116 28.50 73.93 52.97
C ILE A 116 27.46 74.95 53.45
N PHE A 117 27.15 75.98 52.65
CA PHE A 117 26.23 77.05 53.06
C PHE A 117 24.77 76.58 53.08
N PHE A 118 24.36 75.78 52.09
CA PHE A 118 23.02 75.19 52.04
C PHE A 118 22.83 74.16 53.17
N PHE A 119 23.87 73.37 53.47
CA PHE A 119 23.87 72.43 54.61
C PHE A 119 23.81 73.18 55.94
N PHE A 120 24.57 74.26 56.12
CA PHE A 120 24.48 75.12 57.32
C PHE A 120 23.05 75.67 57.49
N PHE A 121 22.45 76.22 56.43
CA PHE A 121 21.12 76.83 56.51
C PHE A 121 20.03 75.80 56.85
N TYR A 122 20.01 74.64 56.19
CA TYR A 122 18.99 73.61 56.45
C TYR A 122 19.22 72.82 57.76
N CYS A 123 20.46 72.66 58.23
CA CYS A 123 20.73 71.96 59.49
C CYS A 123 20.59 72.86 60.74
N CYS A 124 20.91 74.16 60.66
CA CYS A 124 20.83 75.05 61.84
C CYS A 124 19.38 75.47 62.18
N VAL A 125 18.53 75.72 61.19
CA VAL A 125 17.16 76.24 61.42
C VAL A 125 16.29 75.35 62.33
N PRO A 126 16.28 74.00 62.21
CA PRO A 126 15.56 73.12 63.15
C PRO A 126 16.23 72.98 64.52
N PHE A 127 17.54 73.27 64.62
CA PHE A 127 18.34 73.08 65.83
C PHE A 127 18.21 74.26 66.81
N LEU A 128 18.05 75.48 66.29
CA LEU A 128 17.95 76.72 67.07
C LEU A 128 16.81 76.72 68.13
N PRO A 129 15.57 76.27 67.84
CA PRO A 129 14.51 76.21 68.87
C PRO A 129 14.81 75.19 69.98
N GLY A 130 15.44 74.06 69.63
CA GLY A 130 15.83 73.03 70.59
C GLY A 130 16.93 73.50 71.54
N ARG A 131 17.87 74.33 71.06
CA ARG A 131 18.91 74.95 71.88
C ARG A 131 18.33 75.92 72.91
N GLN A 132 17.42 76.81 72.51
CA GLN A 132 16.80 77.75 73.46
C GLN A 132 15.99 76.98 74.51
N TYR A 133 15.18 76.01 74.08
CA TYR A 133 14.43 75.14 74.99
C TYR A 133 15.33 74.42 76.01
N ALA A 134 16.49 73.88 75.58
CA ALA A 134 17.46 73.29 76.49
C ALA A 134 18.03 74.29 77.49
N SER A 135 18.38 75.51 77.04
CA SER A 135 18.87 76.59 77.90
C SER A 135 17.83 77.00 78.95
N ASP A 136 16.57 77.16 78.54
CA ASP A 136 15.46 77.52 79.43
C ASP A 136 15.16 76.42 80.46
N VAL A 137 15.21 75.14 80.05
CA VAL A 137 15.03 74.00 80.95
C VAL A 137 16.19 73.90 81.95
N ILE A 138 17.45 74.10 81.51
CA ILE A 138 18.62 74.02 82.39
C ILE A 138 18.63 75.20 83.38
N THR A 139 18.39 76.44 82.95
CA THR A 139 18.30 77.61 83.86
C THR A 139 17.19 77.48 84.90
N VAL A 140 16.00 77.00 84.52
CA VAL A 140 14.93 76.68 85.48
C VAL A 140 15.33 75.53 86.41
N THR A 141 16.20 74.61 85.97
CA THR A 141 16.71 73.52 86.80
C THR A 141 17.76 73.99 87.81
N ILE A 142 18.71 74.85 87.40
CA ILE A 142 19.69 75.51 88.29
C ILE A 142 18.94 76.20 89.43
N LYS A 143 18.01 77.09 89.08
CA LYS A 143 17.23 77.85 90.06
C LYS A 143 16.48 76.95 91.06
N LYS A 144 15.83 75.88 90.58
CA LYS A 144 15.14 74.91 91.45
C LYS A 144 16.08 74.04 92.29
N MET A 145 17.33 73.88 91.87
CA MET A 145 18.33 73.14 92.61
C MET A 145 18.95 73.99 93.73
N GLU A 146 19.12 75.30 93.50
CA GLU A 146 19.52 76.27 94.52
C GLU A 146 18.42 76.54 95.54
N GLU A 147 17.18 76.79 95.09
CA GLU A 147 16.06 77.14 95.97
C GLU A 147 15.48 75.92 96.72
N LEU A 148 15.46 74.73 96.09
CA LEU A 148 14.70 73.56 96.56
C LEU A 148 15.46 72.23 96.49
N GLY A 149 16.74 72.20 96.13
CA GLY A 149 17.55 70.97 96.05
C GLY A 149 17.01 69.88 95.12
N THR A 150 16.21 70.26 94.11
CA THR A 150 15.40 69.30 93.32
C THR A 150 15.44 69.61 91.81
N PHE A 151 15.70 68.59 90.98
CA PHE A 151 15.89 68.70 89.53
C PHE A 151 14.66 68.27 88.67
N SER A 152 13.49 68.05 89.30
CA SER A 152 12.27 67.49 88.67
C SER A 152 11.83 68.19 87.36
N SER A 153 12.17 69.47 87.20
CA SER A 153 11.90 70.25 85.99
C SER A 153 12.52 69.67 84.72
N LEU A 154 13.70 69.05 84.83
CA LEU A 154 14.41 68.41 83.73
C LEU A 154 13.75 67.08 83.33
N THR A 155 13.33 66.29 84.33
CA THR A 155 12.61 65.02 84.13
C THR A 155 11.30 65.23 83.37
N ASP A 156 10.48 66.18 83.81
CA ASP A 156 9.22 66.51 83.16
C ASP A 156 9.40 67.05 81.73
N ALA A 157 10.47 67.81 81.48
CA ALA A 157 10.80 68.32 80.15
C ALA A 157 11.18 67.18 79.18
N ASN A 158 11.97 66.21 79.65
CA ASN A 158 12.37 65.05 78.86
C ASN A 158 11.18 64.18 78.44
N GLU A 159 10.24 63.91 79.36
CA GLU A 159 9.03 63.13 79.03
C GLU A 159 8.10 63.87 78.03
N ARG A 160 8.02 65.21 78.12
CA ARG A 160 7.29 66.02 77.12
C ARG A 160 7.90 65.91 75.72
N GLU A 161 9.22 65.91 75.57
CA GLU A 161 9.87 65.72 74.26
C GLU A 161 9.73 64.30 73.70
N LYS A 162 9.78 63.26 74.55
CA LYS A 162 9.47 61.88 74.13
C LYS A 162 8.04 61.78 73.58
N ALA A 163 7.07 62.34 74.30
CA ALA A 163 5.67 62.37 73.87
C ALA A 163 5.47 63.18 72.57
N ARG A 164 6.23 64.27 72.37
CA ARG A 164 6.19 65.05 71.11
C ARG A 164 6.75 64.25 69.94
N LYS A 165 7.91 63.58 70.10
CA LYS A 165 8.51 62.72 69.07
C LYS A 165 7.56 61.59 68.66
N GLY A 166 6.90 60.92 69.61
CA GLY A 166 5.90 59.89 69.32
C GLY A 166 4.80 60.37 68.37
N LYS A 167 4.24 61.56 68.61
CA LYS A 167 3.19 62.15 67.76
C LYS A 167 3.64 62.44 66.32
N PHE A 168 4.92 62.80 66.10
CA PHE A 168 5.44 63.01 64.74
C PHE A 168 5.52 61.71 63.94
N TYR A 169 6.02 60.63 64.55
CA TYR A 169 6.05 59.32 63.88
C TYR A 169 4.64 58.82 63.56
N ASP A 170 3.69 59.01 64.48
CA ASP A 170 2.28 58.62 64.31
C ASP A 170 1.60 59.39 63.15
N ILE A 171 1.87 60.70 63.02
CA ILE A 171 1.42 61.52 61.86
C ILE A 171 2.06 61.03 60.56
N LEU A 172 3.36 60.74 60.55
CA LEU A 172 4.09 60.30 59.35
C LEU A 172 3.57 58.95 58.82
N ILE A 173 3.38 57.99 59.74
CA ILE A 173 2.84 56.66 59.43
C ILE A 173 1.41 56.78 58.87
N ARG A 174 0.55 57.55 59.54
CA ARG A 174 -0.87 57.68 59.16
C ARG A 174 -1.11 58.45 57.87
N SER A 175 -0.22 59.38 57.49
CA SER A 175 -0.40 60.26 56.32
C SER A 175 0.31 59.79 55.04
N VAL A 176 1.46 59.11 55.15
CA VAL A 176 2.25 58.70 53.98
C VAL A 176 2.11 57.20 53.73
N LEU A 177 2.29 56.39 54.78
CA LEU A 177 2.32 54.93 54.66
C LEU A 177 0.91 54.33 54.42
N CYS A 178 -0.09 54.81 55.16
CA CYS A 178 -1.43 54.22 55.16
C CYS A 178 -2.34 54.64 53.98
N SER A 179 -2.17 55.83 53.42
CA SER A 179 -3.12 56.42 52.45
C SER A 179 -2.54 56.68 51.06
N VAL A 180 -1.27 57.12 50.95
CA VAL A 180 -0.71 57.57 49.66
C VAL A 180 0.06 56.45 48.94
N LEU A 181 0.92 55.71 49.65
CA LEU A 181 1.67 54.59 49.05
C LEU A 181 0.77 53.51 48.40
N PRO A 182 -0.34 53.06 49.03
CA PRO A 182 -1.18 52.01 48.43
C PRO A 182 -1.82 52.43 47.11
N CYS A 183 -2.28 53.68 47.01
CA CYS A 183 -2.95 54.20 45.81
C CYS A 183 -1.98 54.30 44.62
N LEU A 184 -0.81 54.92 44.81
CA LEU A 184 0.21 55.07 43.75
C LEU A 184 0.76 53.71 43.30
N ASN A 185 0.95 52.77 44.24
CA ASN A 185 1.39 51.43 43.91
C ASN A 185 0.34 50.66 43.11
N ALA A 186 -0.95 50.77 43.44
CA ALA A 186 -2.03 50.09 42.72
C ALA A 186 -2.13 50.55 41.25
N GLU A 187 -2.07 51.86 41.00
CA GLU A 187 -2.08 52.39 39.62
C GLU A 187 -0.84 51.98 38.83
N SER A 188 0.36 52.11 39.41
CA SER A 188 1.62 51.71 38.77
C SER A 188 1.66 50.21 38.45
N HIS A 189 1.19 49.35 39.36
CA HIS A 189 1.11 47.91 39.12
C HIS A 189 0.06 47.56 38.05
N SER A 190 -1.09 48.23 38.05
CA SER A 190 -2.13 48.01 37.05
C SER A 190 -1.69 48.41 35.63
N HIS A 191 -1.05 49.59 35.49
CA HIS A 191 -0.43 50.02 34.22
C HIS A 191 0.68 49.07 33.77
N SER A 192 1.59 48.68 34.67
CA SER A 192 2.66 47.73 34.37
C SER A 192 2.11 46.38 33.90
N VAL A 193 1.06 45.86 34.53
CA VAL A 193 0.40 44.60 34.13
C VAL A 193 -0.32 44.74 32.79
N HIS A 194 -0.93 45.89 32.49
CA HIS A 194 -1.58 46.14 31.20
C HIS A 194 -0.55 46.21 30.06
N VAL A 195 0.49 47.04 30.19
CA VAL A 195 1.60 47.13 29.22
C VAL A 195 2.26 45.77 29.02
N GLN A 196 2.48 45.00 30.08
CA GLN A 196 3.05 43.66 29.99
C GLN A 196 2.14 42.65 29.26
N LYS A 197 0.81 42.81 29.32
CA LYS A 197 -0.16 42.02 28.55
C LYS A 197 -0.15 42.40 27.07
N GLU A 198 -0.11 43.69 26.75
CA GLU A 198 -0.05 44.17 25.35
C GLU A 198 1.25 43.76 24.66
N ILE A 199 2.40 43.90 25.34
CA ILE A 199 3.70 43.41 24.82
C ILE A 199 3.64 41.90 24.51
N LYS A 200 3.00 41.10 25.38
CA LYS A 200 2.81 39.66 25.14
C LYS A 200 1.86 39.41 23.98
N HIS A 201 0.77 40.16 23.86
CA HIS A 201 -0.20 40.02 22.78
C HIS A 201 0.41 40.35 21.41
N ASN A 202 1.08 41.50 21.30
CA ASN A 202 1.74 41.92 20.05
C ASN A 202 2.83 40.94 19.64
N LYS A 203 3.62 40.44 20.59
CA LYS A 203 4.67 39.44 20.31
C LYS A 203 4.08 38.09 19.90
N LEU A 204 2.95 37.67 20.47
CA LEU A 204 2.20 36.51 20.00
C LEU A 204 1.69 36.72 18.57
N GLN A 205 1.07 37.87 18.28
CA GLN A 205 0.57 38.22 16.95
C GLN A 205 1.68 38.24 15.89
N GLU A 206 2.85 38.81 16.22
CA GLU A 206 4.05 38.80 15.38
C GLU A 206 4.51 37.37 15.09
N THR A 207 4.64 36.52 16.12
CA THR A 207 5.01 35.10 15.91
C THR A 207 3.98 34.33 15.10
N THR A 208 2.68 34.61 15.27
CA THR A 208 1.62 34.00 14.47
C THR A 208 1.74 34.40 13.01
N ALA A 209 1.92 35.71 12.72
CA ALA A 209 2.08 36.20 11.36
C ALA A 209 3.34 35.63 10.67
N ILE A 210 4.46 35.51 11.39
CA ILE A 210 5.67 34.84 10.88
C ILE A 210 5.36 33.38 10.53
N VAL A 211 4.81 32.62 11.47
CA VAL A 211 4.45 31.20 11.26
C VAL A 211 3.45 31.03 10.11
N ASP A 212 2.48 31.93 9.94
CA ASP A 212 1.53 31.91 8.82
C ASP A 212 2.22 32.15 7.46
N THR A 213 3.21 33.03 7.40
CA THR A 213 4.00 33.24 6.17
C THR A 213 4.94 32.07 5.87
N GLU A 214 5.59 31.49 6.88
CA GLU A 214 6.40 30.28 6.76
C GLU A 214 5.56 29.09 6.30
N ASN A 215 4.39 28.87 6.90
CA ASN A 215 3.46 27.81 6.54
C ASN A 215 2.95 27.98 5.09
N ASN A 216 2.61 29.21 4.67
CA ASN A 216 2.27 29.49 3.27
C ASN A 216 3.43 29.22 2.29
N TYR A 217 4.67 29.54 2.67
CA TYR A 217 5.85 29.23 1.86
C TYR A 217 6.07 27.70 1.77
N MET A 218 6.07 27.01 2.90
CA MET A 218 6.24 25.57 2.98
C MET A 218 5.17 24.82 2.19
N LYS A 219 3.89 25.24 2.31
CA LYS A 219 2.78 24.70 1.52
C LYS A 219 2.98 24.88 0.02
N LYS A 220 3.37 26.07 -0.45
CA LYS A 220 3.69 26.31 -1.87
C LYS A 220 4.85 25.43 -2.35
N ASN A 221 5.88 25.25 -1.52
CA ASN A 221 7.02 24.38 -1.83
C ASN A 221 6.58 22.90 -1.95
N THR A 222 5.75 22.40 -1.03
CA THR A 222 5.21 21.03 -1.12
C THR A 222 4.27 20.86 -2.31
N ASP A 223 3.39 21.83 -2.60
CA ASP A 223 2.47 21.80 -3.73
C ASP A 223 3.23 21.73 -5.07
N LEU A 224 4.33 22.47 -5.20
CA LEU A 224 5.21 22.42 -6.38
C LEU A 224 5.90 21.06 -6.54
N GLN A 225 6.37 20.44 -5.44
CA GLN A 225 6.97 19.10 -5.47
C GLN A 225 5.94 18.03 -5.86
N ILE A 226 4.71 18.14 -5.35
CA ILE A 226 3.58 17.26 -5.71
C ILE A 226 3.27 17.43 -7.20
N GLN A 227 3.12 18.66 -7.71
CA GLN A 227 2.86 18.91 -9.15
C GLN A 227 3.99 18.41 -10.05
N LEU A 228 5.26 18.58 -9.66
CA LEU A 228 6.41 18.06 -10.42
C LEU A 228 6.35 16.53 -10.49
N THR A 229 6.07 15.88 -9.36
CA THR A 229 5.96 14.42 -9.26
C THR A 229 4.78 13.90 -10.08
N GLN A 230 3.61 14.54 -9.95
CA GLN A 230 2.42 14.22 -10.73
C GLN A 230 2.67 14.34 -12.23
N LYS A 231 3.31 15.42 -12.71
CA LYS A 231 3.68 15.57 -14.13
C LYS A 231 4.62 14.46 -14.62
N LYS A 232 5.59 14.04 -13.81
CA LYS A 232 6.47 12.91 -14.14
C LYS A 232 5.67 11.62 -14.25
N CYS A 233 4.84 11.29 -13.25
CA CYS A 233 3.97 10.11 -13.28
C CYS A 233 3.06 10.11 -14.51
N SER A 234 2.30 11.20 -14.74
CA SER A 234 1.40 11.30 -15.88
C SER A 234 2.12 11.26 -17.23
N SER A 235 3.38 11.71 -17.34
CA SER A 235 4.14 11.53 -18.57
C SER A 235 4.50 10.07 -18.85
N ALA A 236 4.80 9.29 -17.82
CA ALA A 236 5.07 7.85 -17.92
C ALA A 236 3.78 7.04 -18.15
N GLU A 237 2.69 7.37 -17.45
CA GLU A 237 1.36 6.79 -17.65
C GLU A 237 0.89 6.98 -19.11
N ASN A 238 1.01 8.19 -19.65
CA ASN A 238 0.67 8.47 -21.07
C ASN A 238 1.58 7.75 -22.07
N ALA A 239 2.82 7.39 -21.70
CA ALA A 239 3.69 6.58 -22.55
C ALA A 239 3.26 5.11 -22.55
N LEU A 240 2.95 4.55 -21.38
CA LEU A 240 2.42 3.19 -21.23
C LEU A 240 1.04 3.04 -21.87
N GLU A 241 0.15 4.03 -21.74
CA GLU A 241 -1.17 3.98 -22.39
C GLU A 241 -1.03 3.95 -23.93
N LYS A 242 -0.09 4.71 -24.51
CA LYS A 242 0.21 4.63 -25.96
C LYS A 242 0.73 3.26 -26.36
N GLU A 243 1.57 2.63 -25.55
CA GLU A 243 2.04 1.26 -25.79
C GLU A 243 0.89 0.26 -25.71
N ILE A 244 0.01 0.38 -24.72
CA ILE A 244 -1.21 -0.43 -24.58
C ILE A 244 -2.11 -0.28 -25.82
N GLN A 245 -2.32 0.93 -26.34
CA GLN A 245 -3.15 1.15 -27.53
C GLN A 245 -2.49 0.61 -28.82
N ASN A 246 -1.16 0.71 -28.95
CA ASN A 246 -0.39 0.08 -30.02
C ASN A 246 -0.43 -1.46 -29.97
N LEU A 247 -0.41 -2.04 -28.77
CA LEU A 247 -0.57 -3.48 -28.59
C LEU A 247 -2.00 -3.94 -28.90
N LYS A 248 -3.03 -3.17 -28.50
CA LYS A 248 -4.43 -3.45 -28.87
C LYS A 248 -4.64 -3.46 -30.38
N SER A 249 -4.21 -2.41 -31.09
CA SER A 249 -4.35 -2.35 -32.56
C SER A 249 -3.65 -3.51 -33.27
N LYS A 250 -2.45 -3.93 -32.82
CA LYS A 250 -1.79 -5.14 -33.34
C LYS A 250 -2.56 -6.44 -33.07
N ILE A 251 -3.20 -6.56 -31.90
CA ILE A 251 -4.06 -7.71 -31.59
C ILE A 251 -5.30 -7.71 -32.49
N ASP A 252 -5.91 -6.54 -32.74
CA ASP A 252 -7.08 -6.41 -33.62
C ASP A 252 -6.71 -6.72 -35.09
N GLU A 253 -5.55 -6.24 -35.57
CA GLU A 253 -4.96 -6.59 -36.88
C GLU A 253 -4.70 -8.09 -36.99
N GLU A 254 -4.11 -8.71 -35.97
CA GLU A 254 -3.85 -10.14 -35.92
C GLU A 254 -5.16 -10.96 -35.96
N ILE A 255 -6.18 -10.56 -35.19
CA ILE A 255 -7.51 -11.18 -35.21
C ILE A 255 -8.14 -11.10 -36.61
N GLN A 256 -8.05 -9.95 -37.29
CA GLN A 256 -8.56 -9.80 -38.66
C GLN A 256 -7.84 -10.76 -39.63
N LEU A 257 -6.50 -10.82 -39.59
CA LEU A 257 -5.72 -11.71 -40.46
C LEU A 257 -6.00 -13.19 -40.20
N HIS A 258 -6.21 -13.58 -38.94
CA HIS A 258 -6.65 -14.93 -38.58
C HIS A 258 -8.03 -15.24 -39.18
N MET A 259 -9.00 -14.34 -39.05
CA MET A 259 -10.34 -14.50 -39.64
C MET A 259 -10.28 -14.60 -41.18
N GLU A 260 -9.47 -13.78 -41.86
CA GLU A 260 -9.27 -13.85 -43.31
C GLU A 260 -8.67 -15.19 -43.73
N THR A 261 -7.70 -15.70 -42.97
CA THR A 261 -7.06 -17.01 -43.19
C THR A 261 -8.05 -18.16 -42.98
N GLU A 262 -8.83 -18.15 -41.90
CA GLU A 262 -9.85 -19.16 -41.62
C GLU A 262 -10.95 -19.17 -42.70
N ASN A 263 -11.39 -17.99 -43.15
CA ASN A 263 -12.36 -17.87 -44.24
C ASN A 263 -11.82 -18.44 -45.56
N PHE A 264 -10.55 -18.17 -45.91
CA PHE A 264 -9.92 -18.76 -47.09
C PHE A 264 -9.86 -20.29 -47.00
N LEU A 265 -9.41 -20.83 -45.87
CA LEU A 265 -9.33 -22.28 -45.66
C LEU A 265 -10.72 -22.95 -45.71
N MET A 266 -11.74 -22.28 -45.16
CA MET A 266 -13.13 -22.76 -45.21
C MET A 266 -13.68 -22.82 -46.64
N GLN A 267 -13.37 -21.82 -47.47
CA GLN A 267 -13.75 -21.82 -48.89
C GLN A 267 -13.07 -22.94 -49.68
N GLU A 268 -11.76 -23.17 -49.48
CA GLU A 268 -11.05 -24.27 -50.15
C GLU A 268 -11.55 -25.64 -49.68
N TYR A 269 -11.82 -25.81 -48.38
CA TYR A 269 -12.44 -27.02 -47.85
C TYR A 269 -13.80 -27.29 -48.49
N GLN A 270 -14.65 -26.26 -48.60
CA GLN A 270 -15.97 -26.38 -49.23
C GLN A 270 -15.87 -26.76 -50.71
N LYS A 271 -14.95 -26.16 -51.50
CA LYS A 271 -14.70 -26.54 -52.90
C LYS A 271 -14.26 -28.01 -53.05
N VAL A 272 -13.47 -28.53 -52.12
CA VAL A 272 -13.05 -29.94 -52.12
C VAL A 272 -14.21 -30.87 -51.74
N LYS A 273 -15.01 -30.46 -50.75
CA LYS A 273 -16.20 -31.18 -50.30
C LYS A 273 -17.23 -31.32 -51.44
N GLU A 274 -17.55 -30.24 -52.15
CA GLU A 274 -18.48 -30.26 -53.29
C GLU A 274 -18.00 -31.19 -54.41
N LYS A 275 -16.70 -31.19 -54.71
CA LYS A 275 -16.11 -32.14 -55.68
C LYS A 275 -16.25 -33.59 -55.20
N LEU A 276 -16.03 -33.85 -53.92
CA LEU A 276 -16.18 -35.19 -53.33
C LEU A 276 -17.64 -35.66 -53.40
N GLU A 277 -18.59 -34.80 -53.03
CA GLU A 277 -20.04 -35.07 -53.11
C GLU A 277 -20.47 -35.38 -54.55
N TYR A 278 -20.03 -34.58 -55.54
CA TYR A 278 -20.22 -34.86 -56.97
C TYR A 278 -19.69 -36.24 -57.38
N TRP A 279 -18.47 -36.60 -56.98
CA TRP A 279 -17.90 -37.90 -57.35
C TRP A 279 -18.64 -39.05 -56.67
N ILE A 280 -19.05 -38.92 -55.41
CA ILE A 280 -19.85 -39.92 -54.70
C ILE A 280 -21.19 -40.13 -55.43
N GLU A 281 -21.92 -39.06 -55.74
CA GLU A 281 -23.20 -39.14 -56.44
C GLU A 281 -23.03 -39.77 -57.83
N LYS A 282 -21.96 -39.41 -58.56
CA LYS A 282 -21.65 -40.01 -59.86
C LYS A 282 -21.37 -41.52 -59.73
N TYR A 283 -20.51 -41.94 -58.81
CA TYR A 283 -20.22 -43.37 -58.61
C TYR A 283 -21.47 -44.16 -58.20
N GLN A 284 -22.36 -43.57 -57.40
CA GLN A 284 -23.65 -44.18 -57.04
C GLN A 284 -24.54 -44.36 -58.27
N LYS A 285 -24.66 -43.35 -59.15
CA LYS A 285 -25.42 -43.44 -60.41
C LYS A 285 -24.83 -44.48 -61.36
N ASP A 286 -23.52 -44.44 -61.59
CA ASP A 286 -22.82 -45.38 -62.47
C ASP A 286 -22.94 -46.84 -61.95
N THR A 287 -22.95 -47.04 -60.63
CA THR A 287 -23.16 -48.37 -60.02
C THR A 287 -24.61 -48.83 -60.15
N ALA A 288 -25.59 -47.97 -59.82
CA ALA A 288 -27.01 -48.29 -59.94
C ALA A 288 -27.42 -48.65 -61.37
N ALA A 289 -26.92 -47.92 -62.38
CA ALA A 289 -27.15 -48.26 -63.79
C ALA A 289 -26.54 -49.62 -64.18
N LYS A 290 -25.41 -50.02 -63.58
CA LYS A 290 -24.81 -51.34 -63.81
C LYS A 290 -25.53 -52.47 -63.09
N ASP A 291 -26.09 -52.21 -61.91
CA ASP A 291 -26.94 -53.17 -61.22
C ASP A 291 -28.27 -53.39 -61.99
N GLU A 292 -28.86 -52.32 -62.55
CA GLU A 292 -30.02 -52.38 -63.44
C GLU A 292 -29.74 -53.19 -64.72
N GLU A 293 -28.63 -52.91 -65.43
CA GLU A 293 -28.19 -53.72 -66.59
C GLU A 293 -28.01 -55.21 -66.23
N LEU A 294 -27.50 -55.51 -65.02
CA LEU A 294 -27.31 -56.89 -64.57
C LEU A 294 -28.63 -57.58 -64.23
N ASP A 295 -29.61 -56.86 -63.67
CA ASP A 295 -30.93 -57.40 -63.36
C ASP A 295 -31.77 -57.63 -64.62
N ASP A 296 -31.70 -56.75 -65.62
CA ASP A 296 -32.26 -56.98 -66.96
C ASP A 296 -31.67 -58.23 -67.61
N LEU A 297 -30.34 -58.39 -67.58
CA LEU A 297 -29.67 -59.59 -68.10
C LEU A 297 -30.01 -60.86 -67.32
N ARG A 298 -30.24 -60.78 -66.01
CA ARG A 298 -30.73 -61.90 -65.19
C ARG A 298 -32.17 -62.26 -65.56
N ALA A 299 -33.05 -61.29 -65.75
CA ALA A 299 -34.44 -61.48 -66.16
C ALA A 299 -34.52 -62.13 -67.55
N LEU A 300 -33.82 -61.58 -68.55
CA LEU A 300 -33.75 -62.13 -69.90
C LEU A 300 -33.15 -63.55 -69.91
N LYS A 301 -32.15 -63.82 -69.06
CA LYS A 301 -31.59 -65.18 -68.90
C LYS A 301 -32.61 -66.13 -68.28
N ALA A 302 -33.42 -65.69 -67.33
CA ALA A 302 -34.49 -66.49 -66.73
C ALA A 302 -35.60 -66.82 -67.75
N GLU A 303 -36.03 -65.85 -68.56
CA GLU A 303 -36.99 -66.08 -69.65
C GLU A 303 -36.44 -67.05 -70.71
N ASN A 304 -35.19 -66.87 -71.13
CA ASN A 304 -34.52 -67.79 -72.07
C ASN A 304 -34.37 -69.20 -71.50
N LEU A 305 -34.13 -69.33 -70.19
CA LEU A 305 -34.13 -70.64 -69.53
C LEU A 305 -35.53 -71.26 -69.51
N GLU A 306 -36.57 -70.46 -69.25
CA GLU A 306 -37.96 -70.92 -69.19
C GLU A 306 -38.49 -71.36 -70.57
N THR A 307 -38.23 -70.59 -71.63
CA THR A 307 -38.56 -70.95 -73.02
C THR A 307 -37.86 -72.25 -73.45
N MET A 308 -36.56 -72.40 -73.17
CA MET A 308 -35.82 -73.64 -73.42
C MET A 308 -36.37 -74.82 -72.61
N GLN A 309 -36.78 -74.61 -71.35
CA GLN A 309 -37.45 -75.65 -70.56
C GLN A 309 -38.84 -76.02 -71.11
N ARG A 310 -39.60 -75.04 -71.64
CA ARG A 310 -40.88 -75.29 -72.34
C ARG A 310 -40.66 -76.14 -73.58
N PHE A 311 -39.72 -75.78 -74.47
CA PHE A 311 -39.38 -76.60 -75.64
C PHE A 311 -38.89 -78.00 -75.26
N ALA A 312 -38.07 -78.13 -74.22
CA ALA A 312 -37.63 -79.45 -73.74
C ALA A 312 -38.79 -80.30 -73.17
N LYS A 313 -39.81 -79.69 -72.54
CA LYS A 313 -41.05 -80.40 -72.14
C LYS A 313 -41.85 -80.83 -73.38
N GLU A 314 -42.00 -79.96 -74.37
CA GLU A 314 -42.73 -80.23 -75.62
C GLU A 314 -42.09 -81.37 -76.42
N VAL A 315 -40.78 -81.33 -76.67
CA VAL A 315 -40.05 -82.41 -77.38
C VAL A 315 -40.17 -83.75 -76.63
N ARG A 316 -40.15 -83.74 -75.29
CA ARG A 316 -40.42 -84.96 -74.51
C ARG A 316 -41.85 -85.46 -74.72
N HIS A 317 -42.85 -84.58 -74.67
CA HIS A 317 -44.25 -84.95 -74.88
C HIS A 317 -44.46 -85.53 -76.28
N GLN A 318 -43.92 -84.90 -77.32
CA GLN A 318 -43.95 -85.41 -78.69
C GLN A 318 -43.25 -86.78 -78.82
N HIS A 319 -42.07 -86.96 -78.21
CA HIS A 319 -41.37 -88.24 -78.23
C HIS A 319 -42.15 -89.36 -77.53
N LEU A 320 -42.76 -89.07 -76.37
CA LEU A 320 -43.64 -89.99 -75.63
C LEU A 320 -44.91 -90.33 -76.42
N ASN A 321 -45.51 -89.37 -77.12
CA ASN A 321 -46.73 -89.60 -77.92
C ASN A 321 -46.46 -90.34 -79.24
N VAL A 322 -45.24 -90.25 -79.80
CA VAL A 322 -44.86 -90.90 -81.08
C VAL A 322 -44.29 -92.33 -80.87
N GLN A 323 -44.03 -92.76 -79.62
CA GLN A 323 -43.49 -94.09 -79.33
C GLN A 323 -44.22 -94.84 -78.20
N PRO A 324 -45.13 -95.74 -78.61
CA PRO A 324 -45.43 -96.93 -77.83
C PRO A 324 -45.30 -98.24 -78.64
N CYS A 325 -44.40 -98.35 -79.64
CA CYS A 325 -44.39 -99.57 -80.48
C CYS A 325 -43.11 -100.05 -81.22
N LYS A 326 -41.93 -99.42 -81.12
CA LYS A 326 -40.76 -99.85 -81.95
C LYS A 326 -39.48 -100.28 -81.24
N THR A 327 -39.43 -100.35 -79.90
CA THR A 327 -38.15 -100.46 -79.18
C THR A 327 -38.03 -101.62 -78.17
N ALA A 328 -38.72 -102.74 -78.41
CA ALA A 328 -38.59 -103.93 -77.54
C ALA A 328 -38.31 -105.29 -78.26
N LEU A 329 -38.65 -105.47 -79.55
CA LEU A 329 -38.63 -106.82 -80.17
C LEU A 329 -38.17 -106.92 -81.65
N GLY A 330 -37.58 -105.87 -82.24
CA GLY A 330 -37.49 -105.76 -83.72
C GLY A 330 -36.10 -105.78 -84.41
N LEU A 331 -34.98 -105.52 -83.71
CA LEU A 331 -33.72 -105.15 -84.39
C LEU A 331 -32.67 -106.26 -84.60
N SER A 332 -32.89 -107.50 -84.14
CA SER A 332 -31.90 -108.58 -84.29
C SER A 332 -32.18 -109.56 -85.45
N LEU A 333 -33.45 -109.76 -85.84
CA LEU A 333 -33.83 -110.79 -86.83
C LEU A 333 -33.11 -110.69 -88.19
N PRO A 334 -32.98 -109.50 -88.84
CA PRO A 334 -32.38 -109.42 -90.17
C PRO A 334 -30.90 -109.85 -90.16
N HIS A 335 -30.17 -109.51 -89.10
CA HIS A 335 -28.75 -109.86 -88.98
C HIS A 335 -28.56 -111.38 -88.86
N PHE A 336 -29.35 -112.04 -88.02
CA PHE A 336 -29.32 -113.50 -87.88
C PHE A 336 -29.76 -114.23 -89.15
N GLN A 337 -30.74 -113.70 -89.90
CA GLN A 337 -31.14 -114.27 -91.19
C GLN A 337 -30.02 -114.20 -92.23
N VAL A 338 -29.36 -113.03 -92.38
CA VAL A 338 -28.23 -112.87 -93.31
C VAL A 338 -27.04 -113.72 -92.90
N GLN A 339 -26.73 -113.81 -91.59
CA GLN A 339 -25.69 -114.71 -91.09
C GLN A 339 -26.01 -116.19 -91.35
N ALA A 340 -27.25 -116.64 -91.11
CA ALA A 340 -27.67 -118.01 -91.37
C ALA A 340 -27.61 -118.36 -92.87
N TRP A 341 -28.03 -117.43 -93.73
CA TRP A 341 -27.94 -117.57 -95.19
C TRP A 341 -26.48 -117.66 -95.66
N TRP A 342 -25.58 -116.82 -95.13
CA TRP A 342 -24.15 -116.89 -95.43
C TRP A 342 -23.51 -118.18 -94.91
N LYS A 343 -23.79 -118.61 -93.66
CA LYS A 343 -23.30 -119.89 -93.12
C LYS A 343 -23.76 -121.07 -93.97
N GLY A 344 -25.04 -121.14 -94.34
CA GLY A 344 -25.57 -122.17 -95.23
C GLY A 344 -24.95 -122.13 -96.64
N THR A 345 -24.61 -120.94 -97.15
CA THR A 345 -23.94 -120.77 -98.44
C THR A 345 -22.49 -121.21 -98.38
N MET A 346 -21.75 -120.90 -97.30
CA MET A 346 -20.38 -121.39 -97.10
C MET A 346 -20.31 -122.92 -97.04
N VAL A 347 -21.28 -123.60 -96.40
CA VAL A 347 -21.35 -125.06 -96.39
C VAL A 347 -21.65 -125.61 -97.79
N ARG A 348 -22.69 -125.10 -98.48
CA ARG A 348 -23.12 -125.60 -99.80
C ARG A 348 -22.15 -125.30 -100.95
N ARG A 349 -21.33 -124.25 -100.83
CA ARG A 349 -20.29 -123.86 -101.80
C ARG A 349 -18.88 -124.22 -101.32
N PHE A 350 -18.76 -124.92 -100.19
CA PHE A 350 -17.50 -125.33 -99.55
C PHE A 350 -16.47 -124.21 -99.38
N LEU A 351 -16.92 -123.02 -98.97
CA LEU A 351 -16.07 -121.85 -98.78
C LEU A 351 -15.42 -121.86 -97.39
N GLY A 352 -14.16 -121.43 -97.31
CA GLY A 352 -13.43 -121.34 -96.05
C GLY A 352 -13.17 -122.71 -95.41
N PRO A 353 -13.46 -122.90 -94.10
CA PRO A 353 -13.17 -124.16 -93.40
C PRO A 353 -13.81 -125.42 -94.01
N TYR A 354 -14.86 -125.26 -94.82
CA TYR A 354 -15.59 -126.37 -95.43
C TYR A 354 -14.93 -126.93 -96.71
N GLN A 355 -13.80 -126.38 -97.17
CA GLN A 355 -13.07 -126.91 -98.34
C GLN A 355 -12.58 -128.36 -98.14
N GLU A 356 -12.27 -128.78 -96.91
CA GLU A 356 -11.91 -130.17 -96.64
C GLU A 356 -13.11 -131.12 -96.74
N LEU A 357 -14.31 -130.64 -96.45
CA LEU A 357 -15.55 -131.38 -96.66
C LEU A 357 -15.84 -131.56 -98.17
N GLU A 358 -15.48 -130.58 -99.02
CA GLU A 358 -15.51 -130.75 -100.48
C GLU A 358 -14.56 -131.86 -100.92
N LYS A 359 -13.33 -131.86 -100.41
CA LYS A 359 -12.31 -132.88 -100.73
C LYS A 359 -12.72 -134.27 -100.23
N TYR A 360 -13.44 -134.37 -99.12
CA TYR A 360 -13.96 -135.64 -98.61
C TYR A 360 -15.15 -136.17 -99.44
N LEU A 361 -16.01 -135.27 -99.96
CA LEU A 361 -17.16 -135.63 -100.79
C LEU A 361 -16.76 -135.89 -102.26
N LYS A 362 -15.88 -135.07 -102.85
CA LYS A 362 -15.27 -135.33 -104.17
C LYS A 362 -14.25 -136.46 -104.12
N GLY A 363 -13.58 -136.71 -102.99
CA GLY A 363 -12.66 -137.83 -102.80
C GLY A 363 -13.31 -139.22 -102.83
N LYS A 364 -14.65 -139.28 -102.87
CA LYS A 364 -15.40 -140.51 -103.22
C LYS A 364 -15.63 -140.71 -104.72
N GLY A 365 -15.15 -139.80 -105.57
CA GLY A 365 -15.24 -139.87 -107.04
C GLY A 365 -13.94 -139.43 -107.73
N GLU A 366 -13.17 -140.43 -108.17
CA GLU A 366 -12.22 -140.37 -109.30
C GLU A 366 -10.88 -139.60 -109.12
N LYS A 367 -9.79 -140.39 -109.23
CA LYS A 367 -8.44 -139.98 -109.65
C LYS A 367 -8.47 -139.56 -111.15
N GLU A 368 -7.51 -138.87 -111.77
CA GLU A 368 -6.04 -138.83 -111.57
C GLU A 368 -5.36 -137.68 -112.38
N THR A 369 -4.13 -137.25 -112.01
CA THR A 369 -3.18 -136.35 -112.77
C THR A 369 -3.65 -134.90 -113.07
N GLY A 370 -2.87 -133.81 -113.24
CA GLY A 370 -1.43 -133.43 -113.21
C GLY A 370 -1.31 -131.92 -113.63
N LYS A 371 -0.17 -131.19 -113.76
CA LYS A 371 1.25 -131.33 -113.34
C LYS A 371 2.05 -130.02 -113.66
N GLU A 372 2.74 -129.39 -112.68
CA GLU A 372 3.83 -128.35 -112.85
C GLU A 372 3.47 -126.96 -113.50
N LYS A 373 4.20 -125.82 -113.37
CA LYS A 373 5.34 -125.32 -112.54
C LYS A 373 5.48 -123.77 -112.62
N SER A 374 6.14 -123.16 -111.62
CA SER A 374 6.80 -121.82 -111.64
C SER A 374 5.93 -120.55 -111.84
N GLY A 375 6.31 -119.34 -111.38
CA GLY A 375 7.39 -118.97 -110.46
C GLY A 375 7.73 -117.46 -110.53
N ALA A 376 8.20 -116.88 -109.41
CA ALA A 376 8.90 -115.58 -109.31
C ALA A 376 8.09 -114.27 -109.59
N LYS A 377 8.46 -113.06 -109.10
CA LYS A 377 9.28 -112.59 -107.95
C LYS A 377 9.34 -111.04 -107.96
N LYS A 378 9.04 -110.37 -106.82
CA LYS A 378 9.39 -108.95 -106.52
C LYS A 378 8.72 -107.89 -107.46
N LYS A 379 8.68 -106.58 -107.18
CA LYS A 379 9.16 -105.73 -106.06
C LYS A 379 8.33 -104.42 -106.01
N ARG A 380 7.92 -104.02 -104.80
CA ARG A 380 8.18 -102.72 -104.11
C ARG A 380 7.74 -101.37 -104.71
N ALA A 381 7.41 -100.53 -103.72
CA ALA A 381 7.35 -99.06 -103.72
C ALA A 381 6.13 -98.46 -104.45
N LYS A 382 5.52 -97.39 -103.92
CA LYS A 382 5.96 -96.53 -102.80
C LYS A 382 4.82 -96.28 -101.82
#